data_AF-A0A496L6D6-F1
#
_entry.id   AF-A0A496L6D6-F1
#
_cell.length_a   1.000
_cell.length_b   1.000
_cell.length_c   1.000
_cell.angle_alpha   90.00
_cell.angle_beta   90.00
_cell.angle_gamma   90.00
#
_symmetry.space_group_name_H-M   'P 1'
#
loop_
_entity.id
_entity.type
_entity.pdbx_description
1 polymer ?
#
loop_
_entity_poly.entity_id
_entity_poly.type
_entity_poly.pdbx_seq_one_letter_code
_entity_poly.pdbx_strand_id
1 'polypeptide(L)'
;KHAIGFLEQQLANQDKSRVLIVSDIDGDELVSEMFYLNLQKFLESGTVDDVVFLGSELRERAHLFRVSNKYFFDTTDEFLRSDVVGSFANRAILLKIAPEFSPELVKMYLQLLPHDTTLEINFDAMFHNIRYFRSKLRPQTKLMCMVKASAYGSGSIEVALAMQHYGCDYLGVAFVNEGVELRQSGVEMPIMVLNPMESAIYQLFKYNLEPEICNFRILRLISDFAKKLGVKNYPVHIKTDTGMHRAGFEYKDIQQIIDFFNSQDELRIASVFSHLASADEDT
;
A
#
# COMPACT_ATOMS: atom_id res chain seq x y z
N LYS A 1 7.83 -6.78 13.59
CA LYS A 1 8.79 -6.48 12.48
C LYS A 1 8.13 -5.77 11.31
N HIS A 2 6.95 -6.19 10.81
CA HIS A 2 6.35 -5.63 9.59
C HIS A 2 5.60 -4.30 9.74
N ALA A 3 5.07 -3.99 10.94
CA ALA A 3 4.28 -2.77 11.13
C ALA A 3 5.07 -1.47 10.92
N ILE A 4 6.31 -1.40 11.44
CA ILE A 4 7.07 -0.14 11.51
C ILE A 4 7.40 0.41 10.10
N GLY A 5 7.89 -0.44 9.18
CA GLY A 5 8.21 0.00 7.82
C GLY A 5 6.98 0.36 6.97
N PHE A 6 5.83 -0.29 7.23
CA PHE A 6 4.56 0.10 6.62
C PHE A 6 4.08 1.47 7.13
N LEU A 7 4.22 1.70 8.44
CA LEU A 7 3.87 2.96 9.08
C LEU A 7 4.77 4.11 8.63
N GLU A 8 6.07 3.88 8.39
CA GLU A 8 6.96 4.87 7.76
C GLU A 8 6.42 5.37 6.43
N GLN A 9 5.98 4.45 5.55
CA GLN A 9 5.38 4.81 4.26
C GLN A 9 4.02 5.51 4.41
N GLN A 10 3.18 5.06 5.33
CA GLN A 10 1.86 5.68 5.55
C GLN A 10 1.98 7.10 6.10
N LEU A 11 2.92 7.32 7.03
CA LEU A 11 3.14 8.59 7.71
C LEU A 11 3.92 9.60 6.84
N ALA A 12 4.75 9.14 5.90
CA ALA A 12 5.46 10.03 4.96
C ALA A 12 4.52 10.73 3.96
N ASN A 13 3.34 10.16 3.71
CA ASN A 13 2.38 10.67 2.74
C ASN A 13 1.29 11.58 3.34
N GLN A 14 1.31 11.80 4.65
CA GLN A 14 0.39 12.72 5.32
C GLN A 14 1.16 13.96 5.77
N ASP A 15 0.69 15.16 5.37
CA ASP A 15 1.22 16.45 5.84
C ASP A 15 0.71 16.76 7.27
N LYS A 16 0.81 15.76 8.16
CA LYS A 16 0.36 15.83 9.55
C LYS A 16 1.54 15.54 10.45
N SER A 17 1.58 16.23 11.59
CA SER A 17 2.56 15.91 12.62
C SER A 17 2.27 14.54 13.25
N ARG A 18 3.32 13.82 13.62
CA ARG A 18 3.31 12.38 13.90
C ARG A 18 3.72 12.12 15.35
N VAL A 19 2.91 11.33 16.05
CA VAL A 19 3.12 10.92 17.44
C VAL A 19 3.32 9.42 17.50
N LEU A 20 4.38 8.94 18.15
CA LEU A 20 4.49 7.55 18.57
C LEU A 20 4.12 7.43 20.05
N ILE A 21 3.26 6.48 20.38
CA ILE A 21 3.05 6.03 21.76
C ILE A 21 3.55 4.60 21.84
N VAL A 22 4.63 4.41 22.59
CA VAL A 22 5.34 3.13 22.71
C VAL A 22 5.48 2.75 24.18
N SER A 23 5.28 1.48 24.50
CA SER A 23 5.55 0.97 25.85
C SER A 23 6.78 0.09 25.90
N ASP A 24 7.24 -0.19 27.12
CA ASP A 24 8.10 -1.33 27.42
C ASP A 24 7.44 -2.61 26.88
N ILE A 25 8.27 -3.61 26.62
CA ILE A 25 7.81 -4.92 26.13
C ILE A 25 8.17 -6.00 27.12
N ASP A 26 7.27 -6.95 27.31
CA ASP A 26 7.58 -8.21 27.96
C ASP A 26 8.45 -9.08 27.03
N GLY A 27 9.59 -9.54 27.54
CA GLY A 27 10.53 -10.36 26.78
C GLY A 27 11.74 -10.76 27.60
N ASP A 28 12.53 -11.70 27.07
CA ASP A 28 13.89 -11.92 27.60
C ASP A 28 14.81 -10.72 27.27
N GLU A 29 15.94 -10.65 27.96
CA GLU A 29 16.88 -9.52 27.87
C GLU A 29 17.33 -9.24 26.42
N LEU A 30 17.53 -10.29 25.61
CA LEU A 30 17.95 -10.19 24.21
C LEU A 30 16.85 -9.61 23.33
N VAL A 31 15.60 -10.04 23.51
CA VAL A 31 14.44 -9.53 22.76
C VAL A 31 14.21 -8.06 23.08
N SER A 32 14.27 -7.70 24.36
CA SER A 32 14.11 -6.32 24.82
C SER A 32 15.22 -5.42 24.28
N GLU A 33 16.48 -5.85 24.35
CA GLU A 33 17.62 -5.09 23.79
C GLU A 33 17.48 -4.87 22.28
N MET A 34 17.13 -5.92 21.52
CA MET A 34 16.88 -5.80 20.08
C MET A 34 15.73 -4.84 19.76
N PHE A 35 14.66 -4.86 20.56
CA PHE A 35 13.54 -3.94 20.37
C PHE A 35 13.97 -2.48 20.56
N TYR A 36 14.66 -2.17 21.66
CA TYR A 36 15.13 -0.80 21.95
C TYR A 36 16.11 -0.28 20.90
N LEU A 37 17.01 -1.14 20.39
CA LEU A 37 17.91 -0.78 19.28
C LEU A 37 17.17 -0.48 17.98
N ASN A 38 16.11 -1.25 17.67
CA ASN A 38 15.28 -0.97 16.50
C ASN A 38 14.45 0.30 16.68
N LEU A 39 13.93 0.54 17.89
CA LEU A 39 13.23 1.77 18.22
C LEU A 39 14.15 2.99 18.08
N GLN A 40 15.40 2.92 18.56
CA GLN A 40 16.38 3.98 18.36
C GLN A 40 16.53 4.33 16.88
N LYS A 41 16.80 3.33 16.02
CA LYS A 41 16.96 3.53 14.57
C LYS A 41 15.72 4.15 13.93
N PHE A 42 14.53 3.71 14.38
CA PHE A 42 13.26 4.26 13.91
C PHE A 42 13.07 5.74 14.31
N LEU A 43 13.52 6.15 15.49
CA LEU A 43 13.41 7.54 15.91
C LEU A 43 14.43 8.43 15.19
N GLU A 44 15.64 7.91 14.93
CA GLU A 44 16.69 8.60 14.21
C GLU A 44 16.37 8.85 12.72
N SER A 45 15.43 8.12 12.12
CA SER A 45 14.99 8.38 10.74
C SER A 45 14.21 9.69 10.59
N GLY A 46 13.77 10.31 11.70
CA GLY A 46 12.93 11.51 11.67
C GLY A 46 11.49 11.24 11.25
N THR A 47 11.01 9.99 11.38
CA THR A 47 9.63 9.60 11.02
C THR A 47 8.60 10.10 12.04
N VAL A 48 8.98 10.53 13.24
CA VAL A 48 8.05 10.99 14.27
C VAL A 48 8.53 12.28 14.93
N ASP A 49 7.58 13.15 15.28
CA ASP A 49 7.89 14.47 15.85
C ASP A 49 7.84 14.44 17.39
N ASP A 50 6.87 13.69 17.93
CA ASP A 50 6.69 13.50 19.36
C ASP A 50 6.64 12.01 19.70
N VAL A 51 7.18 11.65 20.87
CA VAL A 51 7.11 10.28 21.38
C VAL A 51 6.67 10.28 22.84
N VAL A 52 5.67 9.45 23.13
CA VAL A 52 5.26 9.06 24.47
C VAL A 52 5.82 7.68 24.76
N PHE A 53 6.63 7.58 25.81
CA PHE A 53 7.19 6.35 26.32
C PHE A 53 6.42 5.94 27.58
N LEU A 54 5.93 4.70 27.61
CA LEU A 54 5.23 4.10 28.74
C LEU A 54 6.09 3.00 29.36
N GLY A 55 6.46 3.15 30.63
CA GLY A 55 7.26 2.18 31.37
C GLY A 55 8.65 2.68 31.76
N SER A 56 9.21 2.03 32.78
CA SER A 56 10.47 2.43 33.41
C SER A 56 11.70 2.08 32.59
N GLU A 57 11.68 0.99 31.81
CA GLU A 57 12.86 0.55 31.06
C GLU A 57 13.21 1.53 29.91
N LEU A 58 12.20 2.01 29.19
CA LEU A 58 12.34 3.08 28.20
C LEU A 58 12.83 4.38 28.83
N ARG A 59 12.37 4.71 30.05
CA ARG A 59 12.80 5.91 30.79
C ARG A 59 14.28 5.83 31.17
N GLU A 60 14.75 4.69 31.66
CA GLU A 60 16.18 4.46 31.96
C GLU A 60 17.06 4.60 30.70
N ARG A 61 16.51 4.21 29.55
CA ARG A 61 17.17 4.25 28.23
C ARG A 61 16.92 5.56 27.46
N ALA A 62 16.37 6.59 28.10
CA ALA A 62 15.99 7.86 27.45
C ALA A 62 17.12 8.54 26.65
N HIS A 63 18.38 8.27 27.02
CA HIS A 63 19.57 8.79 26.35
C HIS A 63 19.79 8.21 24.94
N LEU A 64 19.24 7.03 24.64
CA LEU A 64 19.33 6.38 23.33
C LEU A 64 18.39 7.02 22.30
N PHE A 65 17.24 7.52 22.74
CA PHE A 65 16.18 7.97 21.85
C PHE A 65 16.35 9.44 21.48
N ARG A 66 16.70 9.75 20.23
CA ARG A 66 16.84 11.13 19.74
C ARG A 66 15.61 11.55 18.95
N VAL A 67 14.82 12.46 19.52
CA VAL A 67 13.59 13.00 18.92
C VAL A 67 13.29 14.36 19.57
N SER A 68 12.58 15.24 18.84
CA SER A 68 12.29 16.62 19.22
C SER A 68 11.61 16.72 20.59
N ASN A 69 10.54 15.95 20.80
CA ASN A 69 9.77 15.95 22.03
C ASN A 69 9.62 14.52 22.58
N LYS A 70 9.91 14.36 23.88
CA LYS A 70 9.80 13.08 24.60
C LYS A 70 8.98 13.26 25.87
N TYR A 71 7.99 12.41 26.05
CA TYR A 71 7.18 12.34 27.26
C TYR A 71 7.34 10.94 27.86
N PHE A 72 7.53 10.84 29.17
CA PHE A 72 7.75 9.56 29.84
C PHE A 72 6.76 9.40 30.98
N PHE A 73 6.03 8.29 30.99
CA PHE A 73 5.08 7.93 32.03
C PHE A 73 5.36 6.50 32.47
N ASP A 74 5.22 6.20 33.76
CA ASP A 74 5.44 4.84 34.25
C ASP A 74 4.23 3.93 33.96
N THR A 75 3.04 4.52 33.82
CA THR A 75 1.79 3.79 33.58
C THR A 75 0.89 4.51 32.58
N THR A 76 -0.03 3.75 32.01
CA THR A 76 -1.07 4.27 31.10
C THR A 76 -1.99 5.28 31.79
N ASP A 77 -2.34 5.07 33.05
CA ASP A 77 -3.18 6.00 33.82
C ASP A 77 -2.52 7.37 34.03
N GLU A 78 -1.21 7.38 34.30
CA GLU A 78 -0.43 8.61 34.44
C GLU A 78 -0.41 9.40 33.12
N PHE A 79 -0.16 8.69 32.01
CA PHE A 79 -0.22 9.27 30.67
C PHE A 79 -1.58 9.89 30.37
N LEU A 80 -2.67 9.15 30.59
CA LEU A 80 -4.02 9.60 30.24
C LEU A 80 -4.56 10.74 31.10
N ARG A 81 -4.02 10.91 32.32
CA ARG A 81 -4.34 12.05 33.20
C ARG A 81 -3.48 13.29 32.91
N SER A 82 -2.47 13.17 32.07
CA SER A 82 -1.59 14.29 31.70
C SER A 82 -2.22 15.20 30.65
N ASP A 83 -1.75 16.44 30.58
CA ASP A 83 -2.16 17.40 29.55
C ASP A 83 -1.62 17.06 28.15
N VAL A 84 -0.71 16.07 28.05
CA VAL A 84 -0.04 15.70 26.79
C VAL A 84 -1.05 15.19 25.77
N VAL A 85 -2.07 14.45 26.19
CA VAL A 85 -3.12 13.91 25.31
C VAL A 85 -3.81 15.04 24.52
N GLY A 86 -4.03 16.19 25.16
CA GLY A 86 -4.65 17.36 24.52
C GLY A 86 -3.83 17.95 23.37
N SER A 87 -2.52 17.70 23.34
CA SER A 87 -1.63 18.18 22.27
C SER A 87 -1.71 17.35 20.97
N PHE A 88 -2.46 16.24 20.97
CA PHE A 88 -2.51 15.29 19.85
C PHE A 88 -3.60 15.58 18.81
N ALA A 89 -4.32 16.69 18.94
CA ALA A 89 -5.37 17.07 18.00
C ALA A 89 -4.85 17.22 16.55
N ASN A 90 -5.55 16.59 15.60
CA ASN A 90 -5.21 16.59 14.17
C ASN A 90 -3.81 16.02 13.83
N ARG A 91 -3.31 15.11 14.66
CA ARG A 91 -2.03 14.42 14.45
C ARG A 91 -2.24 12.96 14.04
N ALA A 92 -1.26 12.40 13.33
CA ALA A 92 -1.23 10.97 13.07
C ALA A 92 -0.59 10.27 14.28
N ILE A 93 -1.31 9.34 14.91
CA ILE A 93 -0.84 8.65 16.11
C ILE A 93 -0.58 7.18 15.80
N LEU A 94 0.64 6.73 16.07
CA LEU A 94 1.05 5.35 16.03
C LEU A 94 1.06 4.78 17.45
N LEU A 95 0.27 3.72 17.69
CA LEU A 95 0.26 2.98 18.95
C LEU A 95 1.07 1.69 18.82
N LYS A 96 2.12 1.54 19.64
CA LYS A 96 2.88 0.31 19.82
C LYS A 96 3.00 -0.01 21.30
N ILE A 97 1.92 -0.51 21.87
CA ILE A 97 1.75 -0.68 23.32
C ILE A 97 1.55 -2.17 23.63
N ALA A 98 2.28 -2.68 24.61
CA ALA A 98 2.16 -4.05 25.11
C ALA A 98 0.85 -4.25 25.90
N PRO A 99 0.30 -5.46 25.98
CA PRO A 99 -0.96 -5.73 26.67
C PRO A 99 -1.01 -5.22 28.11
N GLU A 100 0.09 -5.29 28.87
CA GLU A 100 0.15 -4.80 30.26
C GLU A 100 -0.18 -3.31 30.39
N PHE A 101 0.10 -2.53 29.35
CA PHE A 101 -0.16 -1.08 29.28
C PHE A 101 -1.52 -0.73 28.69
N SER A 102 -2.46 -1.69 28.63
CA SER A 102 -3.87 -1.43 28.28
C SER A 102 -4.05 -0.64 26.97
N PRO A 103 -3.58 -1.15 25.82
CA PRO A 103 -3.65 -0.46 24.52
C PRO A 103 -5.07 -0.01 24.15
N GLU A 104 -6.08 -0.82 24.50
CA GLU A 104 -7.49 -0.51 24.22
C GLU A 104 -7.96 0.77 24.95
N LEU A 105 -7.48 0.99 26.16
CA LEU A 105 -7.82 2.17 26.96
C LEU A 105 -7.19 3.43 26.33
N VAL A 106 -5.94 3.33 25.86
CA VAL A 106 -5.28 4.41 25.12
C VAL A 106 -6.01 4.71 23.81
N LYS A 107 -6.36 3.68 23.04
CA LYS A 107 -7.15 3.83 21.80
C LYS A 107 -8.46 4.54 22.08
N MET A 108 -9.19 4.15 23.13
CA MET A 108 -10.46 4.76 23.53
C MET A 108 -10.31 6.25 23.89
N TYR A 109 -9.29 6.64 24.64
CA TYR A 109 -9.07 8.05 25.02
C TYR A 109 -8.64 8.95 23.86
N LEU A 110 -7.94 8.40 22.87
CA LEU A 110 -7.48 9.15 21.70
C LEU A 110 -8.56 9.28 20.61
N GLN A 111 -9.59 8.45 20.67
CA GLN A 111 -10.72 8.53 19.75
C GLN A 111 -11.59 9.75 20.08
N LEU A 112 -11.39 10.81 19.30
CA LEU A 112 -12.06 12.10 19.47
C LEU A 112 -13.58 12.05 19.20
N LEU A 113 -14.04 11.06 18.42
CA LEU A 113 -15.44 10.80 18.14
C LEU A 113 -15.71 9.29 18.33
N PRO A 114 -16.41 8.87 19.39
CA PRO A 114 -16.96 7.52 19.45
C PRO A 114 -18.08 7.44 18.42
N HIS A 115 -17.78 6.86 17.26
CA HIS A 115 -18.81 6.47 16.30
C HIS A 115 -19.15 5.00 16.55
N ASP A 116 -20.44 4.69 16.69
CA ASP A 116 -20.90 3.30 16.85
C ASP A 116 -20.55 2.42 15.64
N THR A 117 -20.29 3.05 14.48
CA THR A 117 -19.88 2.35 13.25
C THR A 117 -18.41 2.56 12.99
N THR A 118 -17.65 1.47 13.03
CA THR A 118 -16.22 1.43 12.71
C THR A 118 -15.95 0.43 11.58
N LEU A 119 -14.92 0.70 10.79
CA LEU A 119 -14.35 -0.24 9.83
C LEU A 119 -12.93 -0.55 10.27
N GLU A 120 -12.68 -1.77 10.73
CA GLU A 120 -11.36 -2.23 11.11
C GLU A 120 -10.74 -3.07 9.98
N ILE A 121 -9.53 -2.71 9.58
CA ILE A 121 -8.78 -3.38 8.51
C ILE A 121 -7.61 -4.14 9.15
N ASN A 122 -7.61 -5.45 9.01
CA ASN A 122 -6.58 -6.32 9.56
C ASN A 122 -5.50 -6.63 8.51
N PHE A 123 -4.36 -5.94 8.57
CA PHE A 123 -3.23 -6.17 7.66
C PHE A 123 -2.55 -7.53 7.88
N ASP A 124 -2.58 -8.10 9.09
CA ASP A 124 -2.03 -9.44 9.34
C ASP A 124 -2.84 -10.51 8.60
N ALA A 125 -4.16 -10.36 8.54
CA ALA A 125 -5.03 -11.23 7.74
C ALA A 125 -4.73 -11.10 6.24
N MET A 126 -4.50 -9.89 5.73
CA MET A 126 -4.09 -9.70 4.34
C MET A 126 -2.74 -10.35 4.04
N PHE A 127 -1.75 -10.18 4.93
CA PHE A 127 -0.44 -10.81 4.78
C PHE A 127 -0.52 -12.34 4.85
N HIS A 128 -1.37 -12.88 5.72
CA HIS A 128 -1.68 -14.31 5.74
C HIS A 128 -2.24 -14.78 4.39
N ASN A 129 -3.20 -14.06 3.82
CA ASN A 129 -3.82 -14.40 2.54
C ASN A 129 -2.79 -14.39 1.40
N ILE A 130 -1.92 -13.39 1.32
CA ILE A 130 -0.85 -13.33 0.31
C ILE A 130 0.05 -14.57 0.42
N ARG A 131 0.49 -14.92 1.63
CA ARG A 131 1.33 -16.10 1.86
C ARG A 131 0.61 -17.39 1.49
N TYR A 132 -0.68 -17.49 1.81
CA TYR A 132 -1.51 -18.63 1.43
C TYR A 132 -1.56 -18.77 -0.10
N PHE A 133 -1.92 -17.73 -0.84
CA PHE A 133 -1.97 -17.79 -2.30
C PHE A 133 -0.60 -18.07 -2.91
N ARG A 134 0.47 -17.42 -2.43
CA ARG A 134 1.85 -17.71 -2.87
C ARG A 134 2.21 -19.18 -2.69
N SER A 135 1.79 -19.83 -1.60
CA SER A 135 2.06 -21.25 -1.35
C SER A 135 1.38 -22.20 -2.34
N LYS A 136 0.32 -21.73 -3.02
CA LYS A 136 -0.39 -22.48 -4.06
C LYS A 136 0.20 -22.26 -5.46
N LEU A 137 1.07 -21.27 -5.61
CA LEU A 137 1.65 -20.87 -6.89
C LEU A 137 3.05 -21.45 -7.07
N ARG A 138 3.49 -21.57 -8.32
CA ARG A 138 4.90 -21.89 -8.60
C ARG A 138 5.77 -20.69 -8.18
N PRO A 139 7.03 -20.91 -7.75
CA PRO A 139 7.89 -19.83 -7.27
C PRO A 139 8.07 -18.67 -8.26
N GLN A 140 8.01 -18.94 -9.57
CA GLN A 140 8.18 -17.93 -10.62
C GLN A 140 6.88 -17.19 -10.96
N THR A 141 5.73 -17.66 -10.46
CA THR A 141 4.43 -17.05 -10.76
C THR A 141 4.27 -15.77 -9.94
N LYS A 142 4.11 -14.66 -10.67
CA LYS A 142 3.86 -13.35 -10.08
C LYS A 142 2.44 -13.25 -9.53
N LEU A 143 2.26 -12.46 -8.49
CA LEU A 143 0.97 -12.18 -7.85
C LEU A 143 0.59 -10.71 -8.07
N MET A 144 -0.59 -10.50 -8.64
CA MET A 144 -1.21 -9.18 -8.77
C MET A 144 -2.31 -9.02 -7.74
N CYS A 145 -2.29 -7.95 -6.95
CA CYS A 145 -3.37 -7.61 -6.04
C CYS A 145 -4.31 -6.57 -6.67
N MET A 146 -5.60 -6.84 -6.65
CA MET A 146 -6.61 -5.91 -7.16
C MET A 146 -7.02 -4.95 -6.05
N VAL A 147 -6.73 -3.65 -6.23
CA VAL A 147 -7.02 -2.58 -5.25
C VAL A 147 -8.01 -1.54 -5.80
N LYS A 148 -8.73 -1.87 -6.87
CA LYS A 148 -9.82 -1.06 -7.43
C LYS A 148 -10.94 -0.78 -6.41
N ALA A 149 -11.72 0.27 -6.66
CA ALA A 149 -12.82 0.73 -5.80
C ALA A 149 -12.37 0.97 -4.35
N SER A 150 -11.27 1.70 -4.18
CA SER A 150 -10.64 1.98 -2.88
C SER A 150 -10.33 0.72 -2.08
N ALA A 151 -9.70 -0.27 -2.72
CA ALA A 151 -9.50 -1.61 -2.17
C ALA A 151 -10.81 -2.23 -1.63
N TYR A 152 -11.86 -2.17 -2.45
CA TYR A 152 -13.20 -2.66 -2.11
C TYR A 152 -13.76 -2.02 -0.82
N GLY A 153 -13.47 -0.73 -0.62
CA GLY A 153 -13.88 0.04 0.56
C GLY A 153 -12.92 -0.04 1.75
N SER A 154 -11.77 -0.71 1.61
CA SER A 154 -10.78 -0.89 2.69
C SER A 154 -9.68 0.18 2.71
N GLY A 155 -9.79 1.25 1.92
CA GLY A 155 -8.74 2.27 1.77
C GLY A 155 -7.67 1.86 0.78
N SER A 156 -7.67 2.47 -0.41
CA SER A 156 -6.78 2.11 -1.52
C SER A 156 -5.30 2.29 -1.18
N ILE A 157 -4.96 3.39 -0.52
CA ILE A 157 -3.57 3.80 -0.30
C ILE A 157 -2.89 2.87 0.71
N GLU A 158 -3.52 2.66 1.86
CA GLU A 158 -2.98 1.84 2.94
C GLU A 158 -2.83 0.39 2.48
N VAL A 159 -3.84 -0.16 1.80
CA VAL A 159 -3.75 -1.51 1.24
C VAL A 159 -2.65 -1.59 0.19
N ALA A 160 -2.55 -0.65 -0.74
CA ALA A 160 -1.52 -0.68 -1.78
C ALA A 160 -0.09 -0.64 -1.21
N LEU A 161 0.17 0.25 -0.25
CA LEU A 161 1.47 0.33 0.44
C LEU A 161 1.78 -0.94 1.22
N ALA A 162 0.78 -1.52 1.89
CA ALA A 162 0.92 -2.81 2.56
C ALA A 162 1.28 -3.91 1.56
N MET A 163 0.55 -4.03 0.45
CA MET A 163 0.82 -5.03 -0.59
C MET A 163 2.21 -4.86 -1.20
N GLN A 164 2.68 -3.63 -1.34
CA GLN A 164 4.04 -3.32 -1.76
C GLN A 164 5.08 -3.84 -0.78
N HIS A 165 4.88 -3.59 0.52
CA HIS A 165 5.77 -4.08 1.56
C HIS A 165 5.75 -5.62 1.67
N TYR A 166 4.58 -6.24 1.53
CA TYR A 166 4.38 -7.68 1.70
C TYR A 166 4.72 -8.52 0.46
N GLY A 167 5.18 -7.89 -0.62
CA GLY A 167 5.76 -8.59 -1.77
C GLY A 167 4.74 -9.08 -2.80
N CYS A 168 3.67 -8.32 -3.05
CA CYS A 168 2.96 -8.42 -4.33
C CYS A 168 3.87 -7.96 -5.47
N ASP A 169 3.66 -8.48 -6.68
CA ASP A 169 4.46 -8.10 -7.85
C ASP A 169 3.82 -6.98 -8.67
N TYR A 170 2.50 -6.85 -8.60
CA TYR A 170 1.69 -5.87 -9.33
C TYR A 170 0.49 -5.44 -8.49
N LEU A 171 0.00 -4.23 -8.77
CA LEU A 171 -1.34 -3.80 -8.41
C LEU A 171 -2.22 -3.67 -9.64
N GLY A 172 -3.52 -3.88 -9.47
CA GLY A 172 -4.53 -3.62 -10.49
C GLY A 172 -5.59 -2.63 -9.97
N VAL A 173 -5.81 -1.55 -10.72
CA VAL A 173 -6.85 -0.53 -10.46
C VAL A 173 -7.86 -0.51 -11.61
N ALA A 174 -9.08 0.00 -11.37
CA ALA A 174 -10.07 0.12 -12.42
C ALA A 174 -9.78 1.31 -13.33
N PHE A 175 -9.48 2.47 -12.74
CA PHE A 175 -9.35 3.73 -13.46
C PHE A 175 -8.00 4.42 -13.22
N VAL A 176 -7.64 5.32 -14.13
CA VAL A 176 -6.36 6.04 -14.10
C VAL A 176 -6.21 6.88 -12.83
N ASN A 177 -7.27 7.54 -12.36
CA ASN A 177 -7.22 8.38 -11.17
C ASN A 177 -6.86 7.60 -9.90
N GLU A 178 -7.33 6.36 -9.76
CA GLU A 178 -6.92 5.49 -8.65
C GLU A 178 -5.40 5.21 -8.72
N GLY A 179 -4.88 4.89 -9.91
CA GLY A 179 -3.44 4.69 -10.09
C GLY A 179 -2.60 5.95 -9.81
N VAL A 180 -3.12 7.13 -10.18
CA VAL A 180 -2.49 8.42 -9.89
C VAL A 180 -2.41 8.65 -8.38
N GLU A 181 -3.49 8.41 -7.64
CA GLU A 181 -3.55 8.54 -6.18
C GLU A 181 -2.52 7.62 -5.51
N LEU A 182 -2.41 6.36 -5.96
CA LEU A 182 -1.41 5.43 -5.44
C LEU A 182 0.03 5.89 -5.70
N ARG A 183 0.31 6.41 -6.89
CA ARG A 183 1.63 6.95 -7.25
C ARG A 183 2.01 8.17 -6.43
N GLN A 184 1.06 9.09 -6.23
CA GLN A 184 1.25 10.26 -5.38
C GLN A 184 1.49 9.88 -3.91
N SER A 185 1.01 8.71 -3.51
CA SER A 185 1.21 8.14 -2.18
C SER A 185 2.44 7.23 -2.09
N GLY A 186 3.41 7.33 -3.02
CA GLY A 186 4.68 6.61 -2.92
C GLY A 186 4.64 5.11 -3.27
N VAL A 187 3.59 4.64 -3.95
CA VAL A 187 3.61 3.29 -4.55
C VAL A 187 4.52 3.32 -5.78
N GLU A 188 5.54 2.46 -5.79
CA GLU A 188 6.57 2.38 -6.84
C GLU A 188 6.42 1.14 -7.72
N MET A 189 5.80 0.07 -7.21
CA MET A 189 5.59 -1.16 -7.97
C MET A 189 4.71 -0.98 -9.21
N PRO A 190 4.77 -1.87 -10.20
CA PRO A 190 3.92 -1.77 -11.40
C PRO A 190 2.41 -1.76 -11.07
N ILE A 191 1.68 -0.86 -11.72
CA ILE A 191 0.23 -0.68 -11.55
C ILE A 191 -0.45 -0.84 -12.91
N MET A 192 -1.28 -1.85 -13.05
CA MET A 192 -2.12 -2.06 -14.22
C MET A 192 -3.43 -1.28 -14.09
N VAL A 193 -3.81 -0.53 -15.12
CA VAL A 193 -5.12 0.15 -15.22
C VAL A 193 -6.02 -0.62 -16.17
N LEU A 194 -7.12 -1.17 -15.66
CA LEU A 194 -8.03 -2.03 -16.41
C LEU A 194 -8.90 -1.28 -17.42
N ASN A 195 -9.20 0.00 -17.19
CA ASN A 195 -10.04 0.80 -18.08
C ASN A 195 -9.36 2.14 -18.42
N PRO A 196 -8.34 2.13 -19.29
CA PRO A 196 -7.71 3.37 -19.72
C PRO A 196 -8.68 4.20 -20.56
N MET A 197 -8.89 5.45 -20.15
CA MET A 197 -9.72 6.42 -20.86
C MET A 197 -8.85 7.36 -21.68
N GLU A 198 -9.33 7.73 -22.87
CA GLU A 198 -8.68 8.69 -23.76
C GLU A 198 -8.36 10.03 -23.08
N SER A 199 -9.29 10.53 -22.26
CA SER A 199 -9.13 11.76 -21.49
C SER A 199 -8.00 11.71 -20.44
N ALA A 200 -7.49 10.52 -20.13
CA ALA A 200 -6.51 10.29 -19.06
C ALA A 200 -5.18 9.71 -19.58
N ILE A 201 -4.94 9.73 -20.90
CA ILE A 201 -3.73 9.14 -21.49
C ILE A 201 -2.46 9.85 -21.02
N TYR A 202 -2.48 11.18 -20.91
CA TYR A 202 -1.34 11.91 -20.37
C TYR A 202 -0.93 11.42 -18.98
N GLN A 203 -1.90 11.13 -18.12
CA GLN A 203 -1.69 10.67 -16.76
C GLN A 203 -1.10 9.25 -16.72
N LEU A 204 -1.46 8.36 -17.67
CA LEU A 204 -0.82 7.04 -17.78
C LEU A 204 0.70 7.17 -17.87
N PHE A 205 1.19 7.99 -18.82
CA PHE A 205 2.62 8.19 -19.04
C PHE A 205 3.27 8.97 -17.90
N LYS A 206 2.63 10.07 -17.46
CA LYS A 206 3.16 10.91 -16.37
C LYS A 206 3.40 10.12 -15.08
N TYR A 207 2.51 9.19 -14.77
CA TYR A 207 2.55 8.41 -13.52
C TYR A 207 3.01 6.96 -13.73
N ASN A 208 3.55 6.62 -14.90
CA ASN A 208 4.06 5.29 -15.24
C ASN A 208 3.07 4.16 -14.87
N LEU A 209 1.85 4.28 -15.39
CA LEU A 209 0.75 3.33 -15.20
C LEU A 209 0.58 2.46 -16.44
N GLU A 210 0.46 1.16 -16.28
CA GLU A 210 0.46 0.21 -17.40
C GLU A 210 -0.99 -0.07 -17.87
N PRO A 211 -1.39 0.32 -19.08
CA PRO A 211 -2.78 0.20 -19.51
C PRO A 211 -3.12 -1.22 -20.01
N GLU A 212 -4.34 -1.67 -19.66
CA GLU A 212 -5.04 -2.76 -20.34
C GLU A 212 -5.48 -2.30 -21.74
N ILE A 213 -5.15 -3.09 -22.77
CA ILE A 213 -5.55 -2.86 -24.15
C ILE A 213 -6.59 -3.92 -24.54
N CYS A 214 -7.82 -3.48 -24.77
CA CYS A 214 -8.93 -4.35 -25.12
C CYS A 214 -9.49 -4.12 -26.53
N ASN A 215 -8.97 -3.13 -27.28
CA ASN A 215 -9.37 -2.85 -28.66
C ASN A 215 -8.32 -2.00 -29.42
N PHE A 216 -8.41 -1.99 -30.74
CA PHE A 216 -7.47 -1.24 -31.60
C PHE A 216 -7.55 0.28 -31.47
N ARG A 217 -8.69 0.84 -31.02
CA ARG A 217 -8.82 2.29 -30.84
C ARG A 217 -7.88 2.77 -29.73
N ILE A 218 -7.95 2.15 -28.56
CA ILE A 218 -7.08 2.45 -27.42
C ILE A 218 -5.62 2.12 -27.72
N LEU A 219 -5.34 0.99 -28.39
CA LEU A 219 -3.99 0.61 -28.80
C LEU A 219 -3.30 1.72 -29.63
N ARG A 220 -3.97 2.19 -30.68
CA ARG A 220 -3.45 3.25 -31.54
C ARG A 220 -3.27 4.56 -30.79
N LEU A 221 -4.23 4.92 -29.93
CA LEU A 221 -4.17 6.16 -29.16
C LEU A 221 -2.94 6.21 -28.25
N ILE A 222 -2.67 5.11 -27.53
CA ILE A 222 -1.52 5.01 -26.62
C ILE A 222 -0.21 4.98 -27.41
N SER A 223 -0.15 4.25 -28.52
CA SER A 223 1.02 4.23 -29.41
C SER A 223 1.33 5.61 -30.01
N ASP A 224 0.34 6.31 -30.55
CA ASP A 224 0.51 7.66 -31.11
C ASP A 224 0.99 8.65 -30.03
N PHE A 225 0.48 8.52 -28.81
CA PHE A 225 0.93 9.34 -27.69
C PHE A 225 2.36 9.01 -27.26
N ALA A 226 2.72 7.73 -27.18
CA ALA A 226 4.09 7.29 -26.89
C ALA A 226 5.08 7.81 -27.94
N LYS A 227 4.73 7.73 -29.23
CA LYS A 227 5.53 8.30 -30.34
C LYS A 227 5.74 9.80 -30.19
N LYS A 228 4.68 10.55 -29.89
CA LYS A 228 4.77 12.01 -29.67
C LYS A 228 5.71 12.37 -28.52
N LEU A 229 5.76 11.55 -27.48
CA LEU A 229 6.66 11.73 -26.34
C LEU A 229 8.07 11.15 -26.56
N GLY A 230 8.31 10.44 -27.67
CA GLY A 230 9.58 9.73 -27.90
C GLY A 230 9.83 8.57 -26.94
N VAL A 231 8.77 8.04 -26.30
CA VAL A 231 8.87 6.91 -25.38
C VAL A 231 9.08 5.62 -26.16
N LYS A 232 9.91 4.73 -25.62
CA LYS A 232 10.19 3.40 -26.16
C LYS A 232 9.84 2.33 -25.13
N ASN A 233 9.40 1.16 -25.61
CA ASN A 233 9.12 0.00 -24.77
C ASN A 233 8.14 0.26 -23.61
N TYR A 234 7.15 1.14 -23.82
CA TYR A 234 6.11 1.40 -22.83
C TYR A 234 5.28 0.12 -22.59
N PRO A 235 5.19 -0.38 -21.35
CA PRO A 235 4.51 -1.63 -21.07
C PRO A 235 3.00 -1.50 -21.24
N VAL A 236 2.41 -2.44 -21.97
CA VAL A 236 0.96 -2.57 -22.13
C VAL A 236 0.51 -4.02 -21.94
N HIS A 237 -0.72 -4.21 -21.51
CA HIS A 237 -1.28 -5.53 -21.22
C HIS A 237 -2.41 -5.86 -22.19
N ILE A 238 -2.23 -6.90 -23.00
CA ILE A 238 -3.21 -7.27 -24.02
C ILE A 238 -4.28 -8.14 -23.40
N LYS A 239 -5.54 -7.70 -23.49
CA LYS A 239 -6.67 -8.49 -23.05
C LYS A 239 -7.31 -9.20 -24.23
N THR A 240 -7.44 -10.51 -24.12
CA THR A 240 -8.21 -11.32 -25.05
C THR A 240 -9.57 -11.66 -24.45
N ASP A 241 -10.57 -11.81 -25.31
CA ASP A 241 -11.87 -12.36 -24.92
C ASP A 241 -11.87 -13.86 -25.21
N THR A 242 -12.00 -14.64 -24.14
CA THR A 242 -12.06 -16.11 -24.21
C THR A 242 -13.45 -16.65 -23.86
N GLY A 243 -14.49 -15.83 -23.95
CA GLY A 243 -15.90 -16.25 -23.79
C GLY A 243 -16.74 -15.40 -22.84
N MET A 244 -16.16 -14.36 -22.21
CA MET A 244 -16.94 -13.46 -21.36
C MET A 244 -17.75 -12.44 -22.19
N HIS A 245 -17.33 -12.15 -23.44
CA HIS A 245 -18.01 -11.24 -24.36
C HIS A 245 -18.25 -9.84 -23.82
N ARG A 246 -17.37 -9.42 -22.90
CA ARG A 246 -17.42 -8.11 -22.25
C ARG A 246 -16.38 -7.15 -22.80
N ALA A 247 -15.12 -7.59 -22.89
CA ALA A 247 -14.00 -6.77 -23.36
C ALA A 247 -12.79 -7.67 -23.68
N GLY A 248 -12.08 -7.32 -24.74
CA GLY A 248 -10.87 -8.00 -25.18
C GLY A 248 -10.88 -8.26 -26.68
N PHE A 249 -9.70 -8.58 -27.21
CA PHE A 249 -9.53 -9.00 -28.59
C PHE A 249 -10.01 -10.43 -28.81
N GLU A 250 -10.62 -10.67 -29.95
CA GLU A 250 -11.02 -12.02 -30.38
C GLU A 250 -9.86 -12.72 -31.10
N TYR A 251 -10.00 -14.03 -31.32
CA TYR A 251 -9.01 -14.83 -32.05
C TYR A 251 -8.67 -14.26 -33.44
N LYS A 252 -9.66 -13.68 -34.13
CA LYS A 252 -9.49 -13.06 -35.45
C LYS A 252 -8.57 -11.83 -35.45
N ASP A 253 -8.42 -11.17 -34.31
CA ASP A 253 -7.65 -9.93 -34.18
C ASP A 253 -6.15 -10.19 -33.95
N ILE A 254 -5.78 -11.42 -33.58
CA ILE A 254 -4.42 -11.77 -33.12
C ILE A 254 -3.35 -11.46 -34.17
N GLN A 255 -3.58 -11.80 -35.44
CA GLN A 255 -2.61 -11.52 -36.51
C GLN A 255 -2.34 -10.02 -36.64
N GLN A 256 -3.40 -9.20 -36.60
CA GLN A 256 -3.28 -7.75 -36.69
C GLN A 256 -2.55 -7.16 -35.47
N ILE A 257 -2.70 -7.74 -34.28
CA ILE A 257 -1.92 -7.34 -33.09
C ILE A 257 -0.44 -7.66 -33.29
N ILE A 258 -0.10 -8.86 -33.77
CA ILE A 258 1.29 -9.26 -34.04
C ILE A 258 1.93 -8.30 -35.06
N ASP A 259 1.25 -8.05 -36.18
CA ASP A 259 1.72 -7.16 -37.22
C ASP A 259 1.93 -5.73 -36.68
N PHE A 260 1.00 -5.26 -35.84
CA PHE A 260 1.12 -3.97 -35.17
C PHE A 260 2.39 -3.91 -34.31
N PHE A 261 2.60 -4.86 -33.39
CA PHE A 261 3.74 -4.82 -32.48
C PHE A 261 5.09 -5.02 -33.17
N ASN A 262 5.13 -5.74 -34.31
CA ASN A 262 6.34 -5.87 -35.14
C ASN A 262 6.69 -4.59 -35.91
N SER A 263 5.72 -3.70 -36.15
CA SER A 263 5.90 -2.47 -36.94
C SER A 263 6.40 -1.27 -36.14
N GLN A 264 6.58 -1.44 -34.83
CA GLN A 264 6.74 -0.34 -33.88
C GLN A 264 7.65 -0.75 -32.70
N ASP A 265 8.17 0.23 -31.97
CA ASP A 265 9.05 0.04 -30.82
C ASP A 265 8.69 0.91 -29.60
N GLU A 266 7.61 1.70 -29.70
CA GLU A 266 7.14 2.55 -28.61
C GLU A 266 6.42 1.78 -27.49
N LEU A 267 5.75 0.66 -27.80
CA LEU A 267 5.04 -0.21 -26.87
C LEU A 267 5.69 -1.60 -26.81
N ARG A 268 5.66 -2.23 -25.63
CA ARG A 268 5.97 -3.66 -25.46
C ARG A 268 4.81 -4.39 -24.77
N ILE A 269 4.60 -5.64 -25.15
CA ILE A 269 3.64 -6.51 -24.46
C ILE A 269 4.24 -6.94 -23.13
N ALA A 270 3.67 -6.47 -22.02
CA ALA A 270 4.06 -6.85 -20.66
C ALA A 270 3.36 -8.15 -20.22
N SER A 271 2.09 -8.32 -20.60
CA SER A 271 1.36 -9.58 -20.44
C SER A 271 0.23 -9.72 -21.47
N VAL A 272 -0.25 -10.94 -21.62
CA VAL A 272 -1.50 -11.28 -22.31
C VAL A 272 -2.39 -12.00 -21.29
N PHE A 273 -3.66 -11.61 -21.18
CA PHE A 273 -4.58 -12.20 -20.21
C PHE A 273 -6.04 -12.15 -20.69
N SER A 274 -6.90 -12.90 -20.00
CA SER A 274 -8.34 -12.88 -20.18
C SER A 274 -9.02 -12.81 -18.81
N HIS A 275 -10.34 -12.64 -18.80
CA HIS A 275 -11.16 -12.77 -17.60
C HIS A 275 -12.14 -13.93 -17.80
N LEU A 276 -12.10 -14.92 -16.92
CA LEU A 276 -12.97 -16.09 -17.01
C LEU A 276 -14.44 -15.67 -16.85
N ALA A 277 -15.32 -16.32 -17.59
CA ALA A 277 -16.77 -16.09 -17.51
C ALA A 277 -17.35 -16.68 -16.21
N SER A 278 -16.85 -17.85 -15.82
CA SER A 278 -17.10 -18.52 -14.54
C SER A 278 -15.79 -19.15 -14.09
N ALA A 279 -15.35 -18.83 -12.87
CA ALA A 279 -14.14 -19.40 -12.26
C ALA A 279 -14.46 -20.36 -11.10
N ASP A 280 -15.71 -20.34 -10.62
CA ASP A 280 -16.15 -21.05 -9.42
C ASP A 280 -16.94 -22.33 -9.75
N GLU A 281 -17.19 -22.60 -11.04
CA GLU A 281 -17.87 -23.81 -11.50
C GLU A 281 -16.87 -24.79 -12.10
N ASP A 282 -16.71 -25.94 -11.43
CA ASP A 282 -16.02 -27.11 -11.95
C ASP A 282 -16.85 -27.69 -13.11
N THR A 283 -16.59 -27.24 -14.33
CA THR A 283 -17.14 -27.87 -15.54
C THR A 283 -16.29 -29.05 -15.97
#